data_AF-A0A1I3AWN0-F1
#
_entry.id   AF-A0A1I3AWN0-F1
#
_cell.length_a   1.000
_cell.length_b   1.000
_cell.length_c   1.000
_cell.angle_alpha   90.00
_cell.angle_beta   90.00
_cell.angle_gamma   90.00
#
_symmetry.space_group_name_H-M   'P 1'
#
loop_
_entity.id
_entity.type
_entity.pdbx_description
1 polymer ?
#
loop_
_entity_poly.entity_id
_entity_poly.type
_entity_poly.pdbx_seq_one_letter_code
_entity_poly.pdbx_strand_id
1 'polypeptide(L)'
;MTESSDHIPETKLETPKRVHSWTWFFVEYGAIAFALLILLALLLPNVRFAKEPARRVQCLNNLRYISLAVLNYSEQYGSLPPAYTVDALGKPLHSWRTLILPFLDQEKLYKTIDLSKPWDDPANEVAFKTVVRAFQCPETELPAGQTTFVAMASDDLCFHPTRGRALSEFKDGTNQTVMVLETDREHAVHWMSPNDCDPKWFLNFDAKSPLAHPGGINVAHVDGSARFFRASTPAKTRAALMTIAGGDKVEEY
;
A
#
# COMPACT_ATOMS: atom_id res chain seq x y z
N MET A 1 104.44 -25.82 33.57
CA MET A 1 104.99 -25.20 32.34
C MET A 1 104.17 -25.78 31.21
N THR A 2 103.73 -24.94 30.27
CA THR A 2 102.80 -25.26 29.16
C THR A 2 101.33 -25.39 29.54
N GLU A 3 100.49 -24.56 28.92
CA GLU A 3 99.31 -25.11 28.24
C GLU A 3 98.93 -24.22 27.07
N SER A 4 99.15 -24.77 25.88
CA SER A 4 98.69 -24.29 24.59
C SER A 4 97.16 -24.39 24.58
N SER A 5 96.47 -23.25 24.60
CA SER A 5 95.01 -23.22 24.47
C SER A 5 94.64 -23.51 23.02
N ASP A 6 94.40 -24.78 22.72
CA ASP A 6 93.78 -25.23 21.47
C ASP A 6 92.39 -24.62 21.31
N HIS A 7 92.23 -23.87 20.23
CA HIS A 7 91.00 -23.18 19.86
C HIS A 7 90.05 -24.17 19.18
N ILE A 8 88.98 -24.58 19.88
CA ILE A 8 87.89 -25.38 19.29
C ILE A 8 87.02 -24.44 18.42
N PRO A 9 86.82 -24.72 17.12
CA PRO A 9 85.95 -23.89 16.29
C PRO A 9 84.47 -24.13 16.62
N GLU A 10 83.73 -23.05 16.86
CA GLU A 10 82.27 -23.09 17.01
C GLU A 10 81.60 -23.56 15.71
N THR A 11 80.94 -24.72 15.74
CA THR A 11 80.06 -25.17 14.67
C THR A 11 78.75 -24.36 14.71
N LYS A 12 78.59 -23.41 13.78
CA LYS A 12 77.32 -22.70 13.57
C LYS A 12 76.21 -23.71 13.25
N LEU A 13 75.26 -23.88 14.15
CA LEU A 13 73.98 -24.54 13.88
C LEU A 13 73.19 -23.67 12.89
N GLU A 14 73.15 -24.07 11.62
CA GLU A 14 72.26 -23.45 10.64
C GLU A 14 70.81 -23.79 10.99
N THR A 15 70.02 -22.79 11.39
CA THR A 15 68.58 -22.94 11.58
C THR A 15 67.91 -23.19 10.23
N PRO A 16 67.00 -24.18 10.10
CA PRO A 16 66.36 -24.46 8.82
C PRO A 16 65.54 -23.25 8.36
N LYS A 17 65.88 -22.72 7.19
CA LYS A 17 65.10 -21.65 6.54
C LYS A 17 63.74 -22.22 6.18
N ARG A 18 62.69 -21.75 6.86
CA ARG A 18 61.30 -22.12 6.62
C ARG A 18 60.89 -21.61 5.23
N VAL A 19 61.06 -22.44 4.20
CA VAL A 19 60.58 -22.15 2.85
C VAL A 19 59.06 -22.14 2.90
N HIS A 20 58.48 -20.94 2.94
CA HIS A 20 57.04 -20.78 2.79
C HIS A 20 56.73 -21.09 1.33
N SER A 21 56.36 -22.35 1.07
CA SER A 21 56.04 -22.80 -0.28
C SER A 21 54.84 -22.02 -0.78
N TRP A 22 55.00 -21.35 -1.92
CA TRP A 22 53.95 -20.60 -2.60
C TRP A 22 52.67 -21.43 -2.82
N THR A 23 52.77 -22.76 -2.81
CA THR A 23 51.65 -23.70 -2.83
C THR A 23 50.68 -23.49 -1.66
N TRP A 24 51.18 -23.21 -0.44
CA TRP A 24 50.33 -22.99 0.73
C TRP A 24 49.59 -21.65 0.66
N PHE A 25 50.24 -20.62 0.12
CA PHE A 25 49.62 -19.32 -0.15
C PHE A 25 48.42 -19.44 -1.10
N PHE A 26 48.57 -20.15 -2.23
CA PHE A 26 47.45 -20.33 -3.17
C PHE A 26 46.30 -21.15 -2.59
N VAL A 27 46.58 -22.13 -1.73
CA VAL A 27 45.54 -22.94 -1.07
C VAL A 27 44.76 -22.11 -0.06
N GLU A 28 45.43 -21.38 0.82
CA GLU A 28 44.75 -20.57 1.85
C GLU A 28 43.93 -19.42 1.24
N TYR A 29 44.55 -18.62 0.36
CA TYR A 29 43.86 -17.49 -0.28
C TYR A 29 42.81 -17.96 -1.28
N GLY A 30 43.03 -19.09 -1.97
CA GLY A 30 42.04 -19.71 -2.85
C GLY A 30 40.81 -20.22 -2.10
N ALA A 31 41.00 -20.85 -0.93
CA ALA A 31 39.90 -21.31 -0.09
C ALA A 31 39.09 -20.14 0.47
N ILE A 32 39.74 -19.06 0.90
CA ILE A 32 39.07 -17.84 1.35
C ILE A 32 38.29 -17.20 0.20
N ALA A 33 38.89 -17.06 -0.99
CA ALA A 33 38.20 -16.51 -2.16
C ALA A 33 36.97 -17.36 -2.55
N PHE A 34 37.10 -18.69 -2.50
CA PHE A 34 35.99 -19.61 -2.77
C PHE A 34 34.87 -19.50 -1.73
N ALA A 35 35.21 -19.43 -0.44
CA ALA A 35 34.25 -19.21 0.63
C ALA A 35 33.55 -17.85 0.51
N LEU A 36 34.27 -16.80 0.14
CA LEU A 36 33.70 -15.46 -0.12
C LEU A 36 32.76 -15.47 -1.33
N LEU A 37 33.08 -16.20 -2.40
CA LEU A 37 32.21 -16.35 -3.57
C LEU A 37 30.93 -17.12 -3.22
N ILE A 38 31.02 -18.16 -2.39
CA ILE A 38 29.85 -18.88 -1.87
C ILE A 38 29.02 -17.96 -0.99
N LEU A 39 29.65 -17.23 -0.06
CA LEU A 39 28.97 -16.29 0.81
C LEU A 39 28.27 -15.20 -0.01
N LEU A 40 28.93 -14.65 -1.03
CA LEU A 40 28.35 -13.68 -1.95
C LEU A 40 27.20 -14.29 -2.75
N ALA A 41 27.31 -15.55 -3.21
CA ALA A 41 26.23 -16.25 -3.89
C ALA A 41 25.02 -16.56 -2.98
N LEU A 42 25.25 -16.73 -1.67
CA LEU A 42 24.21 -16.89 -0.65
C LEU A 42 23.60 -15.55 -0.22
N LEU A 43 24.40 -14.48 -0.24
CA LEU A 43 23.98 -13.10 0.08
C LEU A 43 23.35 -12.39 -1.11
N LEU A 44 23.68 -12.79 -2.35
CA LEU A 44 22.88 -12.51 -3.53
C LEU A 44 21.54 -13.16 -3.23
N PRO A 45 20.52 -12.37 -2.85
CA PRO A 45 19.30 -12.97 -2.36
C PRO A 45 18.75 -13.80 -3.52
N ASN A 46 18.13 -14.93 -3.20
CA ASN A 46 17.19 -15.56 -4.11
C ASN A 46 16.04 -14.55 -4.35
N VAL A 47 16.30 -13.47 -5.10
CA VAL A 47 15.37 -12.43 -5.51
C VAL A 47 14.56 -12.94 -6.70
N ARG A 48 14.03 -14.13 -6.55
CA ARG A 48 13.02 -14.66 -7.44
C ARG A 48 11.90 -15.09 -6.51
N PHE A 49 10.73 -14.45 -6.65
CA PHE A 49 9.45 -14.77 -5.97
C PHE A 49 9.12 -14.11 -4.62
N ALA A 50 9.33 -12.79 -4.47
CA ALA A 50 8.71 -12.04 -3.34
C ALA A 50 8.17 -10.66 -3.70
N LYS A 51 8.01 -10.33 -5.00
CA LYS A 51 7.53 -8.99 -5.41
C LYS A 51 6.02 -8.83 -5.26
N GLU A 52 5.23 -9.88 -5.43
CA GLU A 52 3.76 -9.79 -5.35
C GLU A 52 3.24 -9.61 -3.92
N PRO A 53 3.69 -10.37 -2.89
CA PRO A 53 3.19 -10.14 -1.52
C PRO A 53 3.56 -8.76 -0.96
N ALA A 54 4.77 -8.26 -1.30
CA ALA A 54 5.27 -6.97 -0.81
C ALA A 54 4.49 -5.77 -1.37
N ARG A 55 4.00 -5.87 -2.61
CA ARG A 55 3.29 -4.78 -3.28
C ARG A 55 1.82 -4.69 -2.85
N ARG A 56 1.15 -5.82 -2.63
CA ARG A 56 -0.19 -5.87 -2.02
C ARG A 56 -0.20 -5.28 -0.61
N VAL A 57 0.85 -5.52 0.18
CA VAL A 57 1.02 -4.91 1.50
C VAL A 57 1.02 -3.38 1.40
N GLN A 58 1.60 -2.81 0.34
CA GLN A 58 1.60 -1.37 0.15
C GLN A 58 0.21 -0.82 -0.19
N CYS A 59 -0.56 -1.47 -1.07
CA CYS A 59 -1.93 -1.04 -1.37
C CYS A 59 -2.85 -1.18 -0.14
N LEU A 60 -2.67 -2.24 0.68
CA LEU A 60 -3.33 -2.35 2.00
C LEU A 60 -2.94 -1.22 2.97
N ASN A 61 -1.67 -0.81 3.01
CA ASN A 61 -1.23 0.28 3.86
C ASN A 61 -1.78 1.63 3.41
N ASN A 62 -1.88 1.87 2.10
CA ASN A 62 -2.53 3.07 1.56
C ASN A 62 -4.01 3.09 1.94
N LEU A 63 -4.72 1.96 1.81
CA LEU A 63 -6.10 1.82 2.26
C LEU A 63 -6.26 2.12 3.76
N ARG A 64 -5.36 1.62 4.63
CA ARG A 64 -5.37 1.97 6.06
C ARG A 64 -5.16 3.47 6.29
N TYR A 65 -4.20 4.07 5.58
CA TYR A 65 -3.92 5.50 5.71
C TYR A 65 -5.10 6.36 5.25
N ILE A 66 -5.74 6.01 4.12
CA ILE A 66 -6.97 6.64 3.65
C ILE A 66 -8.10 6.48 4.68
N SER A 67 -8.31 5.28 5.20
CA SER A 67 -9.38 5.04 6.18
C SER A 67 -9.19 5.83 7.46
N LEU A 68 -7.95 5.93 7.96
CA LEU A 68 -7.63 6.76 9.11
C LEU A 68 -7.89 8.25 8.82
N ALA A 69 -7.56 8.73 7.62
CA ALA A 69 -7.87 10.10 7.22
C ALA A 69 -9.38 10.38 7.16
N VAL A 70 -10.18 9.42 6.67
CA VAL A 70 -11.65 9.49 6.68
C VAL A 70 -12.19 9.51 8.12
N LEU A 71 -11.63 8.71 9.02
CA LEU A 71 -12.02 8.69 10.43
C LEU A 71 -11.66 10.00 11.14
N ASN A 72 -10.48 10.56 10.88
CA ASN A 72 -10.08 11.87 11.41
C ASN A 72 -10.98 13.00 10.90
N TYR A 73 -11.43 12.92 9.64
CA TYR A 73 -12.48 13.80 9.13
C TYR A 73 -13.76 13.65 9.96
N SER A 74 -14.20 12.41 10.23
CA SER A 74 -15.39 12.18 11.05
C SER A 74 -15.25 12.67 12.49
N GLU A 75 -14.06 12.59 13.08
CA GLU A 75 -13.81 13.14 14.41
C GLU A 75 -13.95 14.67 14.41
N GLN A 76 -13.41 15.34 13.39
CA GLN A 76 -13.47 16.80 13.28
C GLN A 76 -14.88 17.32 12.92
N TYR A 77 -15.59 16.65 12.03
CA TYR A 77 -16.87 17.14 11.47
C TYR A 77 -18.12 16.41 11.98
N GLY A 78 -17.94 15.40 12.86
CA GLY A 78 -19.04 14.62 13.45
C GLY A 78 -19.65 13.55 12.55
N SER A 79 -19.15 13.41 11.33
CA SER A 79 -19.64 12.44 10.33
C SER A 79 -18.56 12.12 9.30
N LEU A 80 -18.59 10.92 8.73
CA LEU A 80 -17.88 10.61 7.49
C LEU A 80 -18.26 11.65 6.41
N PRO A 81 -17.36 11.96 5.46
CA PRO A 81 -17.66 12.90 4.41
C PRO A 81 -18.79 12.35 3.50
N PRO A 82 -19.55 13.24 2.82
CA PRO A 82 -20.40 12.81 1.72
C PRO A 82 -19.53 12.21 0.60
N ALA A 83 -20.11 11.35 -0.24
CA ALA A 83 -19.41 10.81 -1.41
C ALA A 83 -18.90 11.94 -2.33
N TYR A 84 -19.70 13.00 -2.46
CA TYR A 84 -19.31 14.22 -3.14
C TYR A 84 -20.01 15.46 -2.57
N THR A 85 -19.37 16.61 -2.72
CA THR A 85 -20.02 17.91 -2.50
C THR A 85 -20.90 18.28 -3.68
N VAL A 86 -21.85 19.18 -3.46
CA VAL A 86 -22.75 19.70 -4.51
C VAL A 86 -22.82 21.22 -4.48
N ASP A 87 -23.12 21.83 -5.61
CA ASP A 87 -23.46 23.25 -5.69
C ASP A 87 -24.91 23.52 -5.22
N ALA A 88 -25.33 24.79 -5.29
CA ALA A 88 -26.68 25.20 -4.91
C ALA A 88 -27.80 24.57 -5.78
N LEU A 89 -27.47 24.05 -6.96
CA LEU A 89 -28.39 23.37 -7.87
C LEU A 89 -28.32 21.84 -7.72
N GLY A 90 -27.52 21.33 -6.77
CA GLY A 90 -27.32 19.90 -6.55
C GLY A 90 -26.35 19.25 -7.51
N LYS A 91 -25.60 20.01 -8.32
CA LYS A 91 -24.60 19.45 -9.25
C LYS A 91 -23.37 18.99 -8.46
N PRO A 92 -22.87 17.76 -8.66
CA PRO A 92 -21.65 17.29 -8.02
C PRO A 92 -20.43 18.17 -8.32
N LEU A 93 -19.63 18.49 -7.30
CA LEU A 93 -18.44 19.31 -7.39
C LEU A 93 -17.16 18.54 -7.10
N HIS A 94 -16.96 18.05 -5.87
CA HIS A 94 -15.70 17.41 -5.43
C HIS A 94 -15.93 16.08 -4.75
N SER A 95 -15.01 15.13 -4.96
CA SER A 95 -14.97 13.84 -4.28
C SER A 95 -14.75 13.94 -2.76
N TRP A 96 -15.20 12.95 -2.00
CA TRP A 96 -14.81 12.73 -0.59
C TRP A 96 -13.28 12.72 -0.41
N ARG A 97 -12.55 12.23 -1.41
CA ARG A 97 -11.08 12.20 -1.44
C ARG A 97 -10.46 13.59 -1.34
N THR A 98 -11.08 14.59 -1.98
CA THR A 98 -10.66 16.00 -1.88
C THR A 98 -10.83 16.50 -0.44
N LEU A 99 -11.94 16.14 0.21
CA LEU A 99 -12.27 16.60 1.56
C LEU A 99 -11.31 16.06 2.64
N ILE A 100 -10.72 14.88 2.42
CA ILE A 100 -9.81 14.26 3.38
C ILE A 100 -8.34 14.65 3.20
N LEU A 101 -7.99 15.43 2.17
CA LEU A 101 -6.60 15.86 1.91
C LEU A 101 -5.88 16.46 3.13
N PRO A 102 -6.50 17.33 3.95
CA PRO A 102 -5.83 17.87 5.14
C PRO A 102 -5.39 16.78 6.13
N PHE A 103 -6.09 15.65 6.16
CA PHE A 103 -5.80 14.50 7.04
C PHE A 103 -4.84 13.49 6.40
N LEU A 104 -4.40 13.75 5.17
CA LEU A 104 -3.37 13.01 4.43
C LEU A 104 -2.08 13.83 4.29
N ASP A 105 -1.86 14.79 5.20
CA ASP A 105 -0.74 15.74 5.16
C ASP A 105 -0.67 16.56 3.85
N GLN A 106 -1.81 16.73 3.16
CA GLN A 106 -1.94 17.48 1.91
C GLN A 106 -2.62 18.85 2.10
N GLU A 107 -2.50 19.47 3.27
CA GLU A 107 -3.15 20.77 3.58
C GLU A 107 -2.75 21.87 2.58
N LYS A 108 -1.48 21.90 2.17
CA LYS A 108 -0.99 22.88 1.18
C LYS A 108 -1.69 22.73 -0.17
N LEU A 109 -1.87 21.49 -0.63
CA LEU A 109 -2.59 21.18 -1.87
C LEU A 109 -4.08 21.51 -1.72
N TYR A 110 -4.69 21.14 -0.61
CA TYR A 110 -6.10 21.42 -0.35
C TYR A 110 -6.43 22.91 -0.45
N LYS A 111 -5.55 23.78 0.08
CA LYS A 111 -5.69 25.24 0.02
C LYS A 111 -5.61 25.83 -1.39
N THR A 112 -5.13 25.08 -2.40
CA THR A 112 -5.13 25.54 -3.80
C THR A 112 -6.41 25.20 -4.55
N ILE A 113 -7.35 24.49 -3.92
CA ILE A 113 -8.58 24.02 -4.56
C ILE A 113 -9.71 25.00 -4.27
N ASP A 114 -10.33 25.56 -5.31
CA ASP A 114 -11.58 26.28 -5.20
C ASP A 114 -12.74 25.27 -5.14
N LEU A 115 -13.22 25.02 -3.92
CA LEU A 115 -14.31 24.09 -3.63
C LEU A 115 -15.68 24.57 -4.14
N SER A 116 -15.80 25.85 -4.51
CA SER A 116 -17.05 26.40 -5.09
C SER A 116 -17.19 26.11 -6.58
N LYS A 117 -16.12 25.63 -7.22
CA LYS A 117 -16.05 25.30 -8.64
C LYS A 117 -16.05 23.78 -8.84
N PRO A 118 -16.46 23.28 -10.02
CA PRO A 118 -16.26 21.88 -10.38
C PRO A 118 -14.80 21.43 -10.20
N TRP A 119 -14.60 20.17 -9.84
CA TRP A 119 -13.28 19.58 -9.66
C TRP A 119 -12.34 19.71 -10.87
N ASP A 120 -12.89 19.75 -12.08
CA ASP A 120 -12.20 19.85 -13.37
C ASP A 120 -12.20 21.28 -13.95
N ASP A 121 -12.62 22.28 -13.17
CA ASP A 121 -12.55 23.68 -13.57
C ASP A 121 -11.08 24.14 -13.77
N PRO A 122 -10.77 24.99 -14.76
CA PRO A 122 -9.43 25.54 -14.95
C PRO A 122 -8.83 26.19 -13.70
N ALA A 123 -9.64 26.74 -12.80
CA ALA A 123 -9.18 27.27 -11.51
C ALA A 123 -8.47 26.21 -10.64
N ASN A 124 -8.82 24.94 -10.83
CA ASN A 124 -8.32 23.79 -10.08
C ASN A 124 -7.21 23.02 -10.82
N GLU A 125 -6.69 23.54 -11.94
CA GLU A 125 -5.73 22.83 -12.81
C GLU A 125 -4.45 22.37 -12.08
N VAL A 126 -3.94 23.18 -11.14
CA VAL A 126 -2.76 22.82 -10.33
C VAL A 126 -3.02 21.55 -9.52
N ALA A 127 -4.18 21.48 -8.86
CA ALA A 127 -4.55 20.30 -8.08
C ALA A 127 -4.86 19.12 -8.99
N PHE A 128 -5.58 19.34 -10.09
CA PHE A 128 -5.91 18.32 -11.08
C PHE A 128 -4.66 17.57 -11.59
N LYS A 129 -3.57 18.30 -11.87
CA LYS A 129 -2.31 17.71 -12.33
C LYS A 129 -1.46 17.09 -11.22
N THR A 130 -1.83 17.29 -9.95
CA THR A 130 -1.03 16.83 -8.81
C THR A 130 -1.31 15.36 -8.51
N VAL A 131 -0.22 14.58 -8.40
CA VAL A 131 -0.25 13.19 -7.99
C VAL A 131 -0.19 13.10 -6.47
N VAL A 132 -1.25 12.59 -5.85
CA VAL A 132 -1.32 12.30 -4.41
C VAL A 132 -0.95 10.85 -4.18
N ARG A 133 0.25 10.59 -3.62
CA ARG A 133 0.78 9.22 -3.44
C ARG A 133 -0.11 8.30 -2.61
N ALA A 134 -0.85 8.86 -1.64
CA ALA A 134 -1.79 8.10 -0.82
C ALA A 134 -2.88 7.42 -1.68
N PHE A 135 -3.23 8.01 -2.84
CA PHE A 135 -4.25 7.48 -3.75
C PHE A 135 -3.68 6.59 -4.87
N GLN A 136 -2.40 6.22 -4.82
CA GLN A 136 -1.79 5.37 -5.84
C GLN A 136 -1.56 3.96 -5.30
N CYS A 137 -2.02 2.94 -6.02
CA CYS A 137 -1.55 1.57 -5.79
C CYS A 137 -0.29 1.32 -6.64
N PRO A 138 0.86 0.96 -6.04
CA PRO A 138 2.09 0.65 -6.77
C PRO A 138 2.01 -0.54 -7.73
N GLU A 139 0.96 -1.35 -7.66
CA GLU A 139 0.73 -2.46 -8.59
C GLU A 139 0.04 -2.01 -9.88
N THR A 140 -0.73 -0.93 -9.82
CA THR A 140 -1.46 -0.40 -10.96
C THR A 140 -0.82 0.88 -11.42
N GLU A 141 -0.11 0.82 -12.56
CA GLU A 141 0.30 2.05 -13.23
C GLU A 141 -0.98 2.79 -13.68
N LEU A 142 -1.14 4.04 -13.30
CA LEU A 142 -2.30 4.85 -13.66
C LEU A 142 -1.83 6.16 -14.28
N PRO A 143 -2.64 6.77 -15.17
CA PRO A 143 -2.46 8.16 -15.55
C PRO A 143 -2.37 9.07 -14.31
N ALA A 144 -1.67 10.19 -14.45
CA ALA A 144 -1.55 11.16 -13.37
C ALA A 144 -2.95 11.61 -12.90
N GLY A 145 -3.13 11.70 -11.57
CA GLY A 145 -4.40 12.09 -10.96
C GLY A 145 -5.43 10.95 -10.83
N GLN A 146 -5.20 9.77 -11.42
CA GLN A 146 -6.11 8.63 -11.28
C GLN A 146 -5.82 7.77 -10.04
N THR A 147 -6.87 7.12 -9.55
CA THR A 147 -6.87 6.22 -8.39
C THR A 147 -7.79 5.02 -8.63
N THR A 148 -7.39 3.86 -8.11
CA THR A 148 -8.24 2.66 -7.99
C THR A 148 -8.85 2.51 -6.61
N PHE A 149 -8.47 3.35 -5.63
CA PHE A 149 -9.12 3.39 -4.34
C PHE A 149 -10.42 4.20 -4.45
N VAL A 150 -11.53 3.51 -4.29
CA VAL A 150 -12.89 3.99 -4.52
C VAL A 150 -13.85 3.61 -3.42
N ALA A 151 -14.90 4.40 -3.27
CA ALA A 151 -16.01 4.12 -2.39
C ALA A 151 -17.20 3.59 -3.19
N MET A 152 -18.25 3.19 -2.48
CA MET A 152 -19.59 2.97 -3.02
C MET A 152 -20.54 3.89 -2.29
N ALA A 153 -21.46 4.53 -3.04
CA ALA A 153 -22.37 5.52 -2.48
C ALA A 153 -23.83 5.21 -2.81
N SER A 154 -24.66 5.18 -1.77
CA SER A 154 -26.13 5.07 -1.83
C SER A 154 -26.70 5.42 -0.44
N ASP A 155 -28.02 5.55 -0.34
CA ASP A 155 -28.71 5.99 0.88
C ASP A 155 -28.47 5.06 2.08
N ASP A 156 -28.17 3.79 1.82
CA ASP A 156 -27.98 2.69 2.76
C ASP A 156 -26.53 2.18 2.87
N LEU A 157 -25.60 2.79 2.12
CA LEU A 157 -24.18 2.41 2.11
C LEU A 157 -23.33 3.36 2.97
N CYS A 158 -22.08 2.95 3.19
CA CYS A 158 -21.12 3.69 4.02
C CYS A 158 -21.05 5.18 3.68
N PHE A 159 -20.87 5.52 2.41
CA PHE A 159 -20.94 6.91 1.95
C PHE A 159 -22.35 7.23 1.46
N HIS A 160 -22.95 8.28 2.02
CA HIS A 160 -24.15 8.84 1.43
C HIS A 160 -23.76 9.78 0.27
N PRO A 161 -24.52 9.84 -0.84
CA PRO A 161 -24.18 10.67 -2.00
C PRO A 161 -23.83 12.13 -1.65
N THR A 162 -24.71 12.83 -0.92
CA THR A 162 -24.63 14.30 -0.76
C THR A 162 -24.60 14.82 0.68
N ARG A 163 -24.64 13.95 1.70
CA ARG A 163 -24.55 14.35 3.12
C ARG A 163 -23.51 13.53 3.84
N GLY A 164 -22.97 14.06 4.94
CA GLY A 164 -22.13 13.25 5.82
C GLY A 164 -22.93 12.13 6.48
N ARG A 165 -22.24 11.07 6.88
CA ARG A 165 -22.82 9.94 7.62
C ARG A 165 -22.19 9.79 8.99
N ALA A 166 -22.99 9.86 10.04
CA ALA A 166 -22.49 9.71 11.40
C ALA A 166 -22.15 8.24 11.69
N LEU A 167 -21.07 7.99 12.44
CA LEU A 167 -20.70 6.63 12.85
C LEU A 167 -21.79 5.93 13.66
N SER A 168 -22.67 6.67 14.34
CA SER A 168 -23.83 6.14 15.07
C SER A 168 -24.91 5.54 14.15
N GLU A 169 -24.89 5.82 12.85
CA GLU A 169 -25.81 5.24 11.86
C GLU A 169 -25.45 3.79 11.49
N PHE A 170 -24.22 3.34 11.76
CA PHE A 170 -23.76 1.99 11.43
C PHE A 170 -24.29 0.98 12.45
N LYS A 171 -25.30 0.20 12.04
CA LYS A 171 -25.97 -0.82 12.86
C LYS A 171 -25.36 -2.21 12.69
N ASP A 172 -24.76 -2.49 11.55
CA ASP A 172 -24.09 -3.78 11.27
C ASP A 172 -22.68 -3.88 11.87
N GLY A 173 -22.15 -2.76 12.39
CA GLY A 173 -20.82 -2.68 12.99
C GLY A 173 -19.76 -2.16 12.03
N THR A 174 -18.88 -1.28 12.52
CA THR A 174 -17.88 -0.57 11.71
C THR A 174 -16.79 -1.49 11.13
N ASN A 175 -16.55 -2.64 11.75
CA ASN A 175 -15.62 -3.65 11.26
C ASN A 175 -16.20 -4.56 10.17
N GLN A 176 -17.52 -4.54 9.97
CA GLN A 176 -18.25 -5.34 8.97
C GLN A 176 -18.83 -4.49 7.84
N THR A 177 -18.55 -3.19 7.80
CA THR A 177 -18.94 -2.33 6.67
C THR A 177 -17.71 -1.92 5.86
N VAL A 178 -17.70 -2.25 4.57
CA VAL A 178 -16.68 -1.81 3.62
C VAL A 178 -16.85 -0.32 3.37
N MET A 179 -15.76 0.42 3.56
CA MET A 179 -15.68 1.86 3.38
C MET A 179 -15.02 2.22 2.05
N VAL A 180 -13.79 1.74 1.84
CA VAL A 180 -13.01 1.99 0.62
C VAL A 180 -12.58 0.64 0.06
N LEU A 181 -12.65 0.48 -1.26
CA LEU A 181 -12.22 -0.71 -1.96
C LEU A 181 -11.25 -0.35 -3.08
N GLU A 182 -10.50 -1.34 -3.53
CA GLU A 182 -9.60 -1.23 -4.66
C GLU A 182 -10.22 -1.87 -5.91
N THR A 183 -10.26 -1.13 -7.02
CA THR A 183 -10.71 -1.64 -8.33
C THR A 183 -9.56 -1.93 -9.27
N ASP A 184 -9.90 -2.44 -10.45
CA ASP A 184 -9.00 -2.48 -11.60
C ASP A 184 -8.83 -1.10 -12.27
N ARG A 185 -7.91 -1.06 -13.25
CA ARG A 185 -7.56 0.14 -14.01
C ARG A 185 -8.73 0.67 -14.86
N GLU A 186 -9.63 -0.18 -15.35
CA GLU A 186 -10.76 0.25 -16.20
C GLU A 186 -11.80 1.04 -15.39
N HIS A 187 -11.87 0.77 -14.08
CA HIS A 187 -12.73 1.48 -13.14
C HIS A 187 -12.00 2.59 -12.37
N ALA A 188 -10.76 2.92 -12.76
CA ALA A 188 -10.03 4.01 -12.13
C ALA A 188 -10.70 5.36 -12.43
N VAL A 189 -10.73 6.23 -11.41
CA VAL A 189 -11.30 7.57 -11.50
C VAL A 189 -10.25 8.62 -11.15
N HIS A 190 -10.42 9.85 -11.59
CA HIS A 190 -9.59 10.95 -11.07
C HIS A 190 -9.92 11.17 -9.59
N TRP A 191 -8.91 11.35 -8.74
CA TRP A 191 -9.12 11.48 -7.29
C TRP A 191 -9.98 12.69 -6.86
N MET A 192 -10.12 13.72 -7.71
CA MET A 192 -10.98 14.87 -7.45
C MET A 192 -12.41 14.66 -7.94
N SER A 193 -12.62 13.68 -8.83
CA SER A 193 -13.89 13.41 -9.47
C SER A 193 -14.93 12.89 -8.47
N PRO A 194 -16.19 13.36 -8.53
CA PRO A 194 -17.27 12.85 -7.69
C PRO A 194 -17.70 11.42 -8.04
N ASN A 195 -17.14 10.84 -9.10
CA ASN A 195 -17.45 9.49 -9.54
C ASN A 195 -16.76 8.44 -8.65
N ASP A 196 -17.46 7.34 -8.41
CA ASP A 196 -17.01 6.23 -7.58
C ASP A 196 -17.51 4.90 -8.17
N CYS A 197 -17.21 3.78 -7.52
CA CYS A 197 -17.56 2.45 -8.01
C CYS A 197 -19.08 2.24 -8.01
N ASP A 198 -19.62 1.66 -9.08
CA ASP A 198 -21.00 1.15 -9.09
C ASP A 198 -21.12 0.00 -8.07
N PRO A 199 -22.01 0.08 -7.07
CA PRO A 199 -22.32 -1.02 -6.15
C PRO A 199 -22.51 -2.39 -6.84
N LYS A 200 -23.07 -2.40 -8.06
CA LYS A 200 -23.27 -3.62 -8.85
C LYS A 200 -21.97 -4.28 -9.26
N TRP A 201 -20.91 -3.51 -9.51
CA TRP A 201 -19.60 -4.09 -9.83
C TRP A 201 -19.08 -4.90 -8.64
N PHE A 202 -19.15 -4.34 -7.43
CA PHE A 202 -18.69 -5.03 -6.22
C PHE A 202 -19.49 -6.30 -5.93
N LEU A 203 -20.78 -6.31 -6.23
CA LEU A 203 -21.63 -7.50 -6.07
C LEU A 203 -21.29 -8.62 -7.06
N ASN A 204 -20.76 -8.29 -8.25
CA ASN A 204 -20.70 -9.23 -9.37
C ASN A 204 -19.28 -9.60 -9.84
N PHE A 205 -18.22 -8.91 -9.41
CA PHE A 205 -16.87 -9.29 -9.83
C PHE A 205 -16.50 -10.69 -9.32
N ASP A 206 -15.73 -11.41 -10.13
CA ASP A 206 -15.29 -12.78 -9.87
C ASP A 206 -13.78 -12.95 -10.17
N ALA A 207 -13.28 -14.18 -10.03
CA ALA A 207 -11.87 -14.48 -10.26
C ALA A 207 -11.42 -14.31 -11.73
N LYS A 208 -12.34 -14.13 -12.68
CA LYS A 208 -12.06 -13.89 -14.10
C LYS A 208 -12.08 -12.41 -14.45
N SER A 209 -12.60 -11.58 -13.56
CA SER A 209 -12.61 -10.13 -13.71
C SER A 209 -11.17 -9.60 -13.71
N PRO A 210 -10.89 -8.44 -14.34
CA PRO A 210 -9.54 -7.90 -14.50
C PRO A 210 -8.99 -7.27 -13.21
N LEU A 211 -9.08 -7.96 -12.08
CA LEU A 211 -8.78 -7.43 -10.75
C LEU A 211 -7.32 -6.97 -10.62
N ALA A 212 -7.09 -5.95 -9.81
CA ALA A 212 -5.75 -5.45 -9.50
C ALA A 212 -4.86 -6.51 -8.84
N HIS A 213 -5.46 -7.47 -8.11
CA HIS A 213 -4.76 -8.53 -7.39
C HIS A 213 -5.25 -9.92 -7.81
N PRO A 214 -4.37 -10.93 -7.89
CA PRO A 214 -4.79 -12.30 -8.15
C PRO A 214 -5.80 -12.81 -7.12
N GLY A 215 -7.00 -13.17 -7.59
CA GLY A 215 -8.03 -13.84 -6.79
C GLY A 215 -8.89 -12.92 -5.91
N GLY A 216 -8.77 -11.59 -6.01
CA GLY A 216 -9.57 -10.68 -5.19
C GLY A 216 -9.14 -9.22 -5.27
N ILE A 217 -9.61 -8.43 -4.31
CA ILE A 217 -9.28 -7.00 -4.17
C ILE A 217 -8.90 -6.69 -2.72
N ASN A 218 -8.31 -5.54 -2.46
CA ASN A 218 -8.16 -5.06 -1.09
C ASN A 218 -9.34 -4.14 -0.73
N VAL A 219 -9.80 -4.24 0.51
CA VAL A 219 -10.86 -3.41 1.07
C VAL A 219 -10.46 -2.88 2.44
N ALA A 220 -10.95 -1.69 2.75
CA ALA A 220 -10.83 -1.05 4.05
C ALA A 220 -12.21 -0.91 4.67
N HIS A 221 -12.29 -1.16 5.97
CA HIS A 221 -13.50 -1.06 6.76
C HIS A 221 -13.56 0.28 7.48
N VAL A 222 -14.75 0.61 7.98
CA VAL A 222 -14.98 1.83 8.75
C VAL A 222 -14.17 1.87 10.03
N ASP A 223 -13.79 0.72 10.61
CA ASP A 223 -12.91 0.65 11.79
C ASP A 223 -11.41 0.98 11.50
N GLY A 224 -11.07 1.31 10.25
CA GLY A 224 -9.70 1.60 9.84
C GLY A 224 -8.88 0.37 9.46
N SER A 225 -9.41 -0.85 9.63
CA SER A 225 -8.74 -2.07 9.21
C SER A 225 -8.81 -2.24 7.69
N ALA A 226 -7.73 -2.73 7.10
CA ALA A 226 -7.70 -3.15 5.69
C ALA A 226 -7.35 -4.63 5.58
N ARG A 227 -8.09 -5.34 4.74
CA ARG A 227 -7.99 -6.78 4.52
C ARG A 227 -8.27 -7.10 3.05
N PHE A 228 -7.86 -8.29 2.63
CA PHE A 228 -8.11 -8.75 1.27
C PHE A 228 -9.46 -9.43 1.20
N PHE A 229 -10.18 -9.12 0.15
CA PHE A 229 -11.51 -9.59 -0.13
C PHE A 229 -11.45 -10.56 -1.31
N ARG A 230 -11.79 -11.83 -1.05
CA ARG A 230 -11.70 -12.89 -2.07
C ARG A 230 -12.77 -12.71 -3.15
N ALA A 231 -12.40 -12.93 -4.41
CA ALA A 231 -13.34 -12.92 -5.51
C ALA A 231 -14.36 -14.08 -5.44
N SER A 232 -14.05 -15.14 -4.68
CA SER A 232 -14.96 -16.27 -4.43
C SER A 232 -15.99 -16.00 -3.32
N THR A 233 -15.98 -14.84 -2.67
CA THR A 233 -16.92 -14.52 -1.58
C THR A 233 -18.36 -14.54 -2.08
N PRO A 234 -19.30 -15.22 -1.39
CA PRO A 234 -20.70 -15.30 -1.81
C PRO A 234 -21.39 -13.94 -1.95
N ALA A 235 -22.31 -13.83 -2.90
CA ALA A 235 -23.07 -12.60 -3.15
C ALA A 235 -23.83 -12.08 -1.92
N LYS A 236 -24.34 -12.98 -1.07
CA LYS A 236 -25.00 -12.60 0.19
C LYS A 236 -24.04 -11.90 1.14
N THR A 237 -22.83 -12.45 1.34
CA THR A 237 -21.79 -11.86 2.18
C THR A 237 -21.33 -10.52 1.62
N ARG A 238 -21.19 -10.40 0.29
CA ARG A 238 -20.90 -9.13 -0.40
C ARG A 238 -21.95 -8.06 -0.08
N ALA A 239 -23.23 -8.40 -0.25
CA ALA A 239 -24.33 -7.47 0.01
C ALA A 239 -24.34 -6.99 1.47
N ALA A 240 -24.17 -7.91 2.42
CA ALA A 240 -24.14 -7.58 3.85
C ALA A 240 -22.99 -6.62 4.22
N LEU A 241 -21.83 -6.78 3.58
CA LEU A 241 -20.65 -5.92 3.82
C LEU A 241 -20.78 -4.50 3.27
N MET A 242 -21.68 -4.27 2.33
CA MET A 242 -21.87 -2.95 1.72
C MET A 242 -22.77 -2.06 2.57
N THR A 243 -23.76 -2.65 3.24
CA THR A 243 -24.80 -1.93 3.96
C THR A 243 -24.33 -1.47 5.34
N ILE A 244 -24.93 -0.39 5.83
CA ILE A 244 -24.71 0.08 7.20
C ILE A 244 -25.71 -0.54 8.20
N ALA A 245 -26.83 -1.09 7.72
CA ALA A 245 -27.94 -1.56 8.55
C ALA A 245 -28.79 -2.66 7.85
N GLY A 246 -28.15 -3.59 7.15
CA GLY A 246 -28.78 -4.75 6.53
C GLY A 246 -29.19 -5.85 7.52
N GLY A 247 -28.58 -5.90 8.71
CA GLY A 247 -28.92 -6.85 9.78
C GLY A 247 -28.43 -8.29 9.55
N ASP A 248 -27.71 -8.55 8.45
CA ASP A 248 -27.11 -9.83 8.13
C ASP A 248 -25.76 -10.00 8.86
N LYS A 249 -25.57 -11.13 9.56
CA LYS A 249 -24.25 -11.46 10.13
C LYS A 249 -23.30 -11.88 9.02
N VAL A 250 -22.15 -11.22 8.97
CA VAL A 250 -21.08 -11.54 8.02
C VAL A 250 -20.15 -12.62 8.61
N GLU A 251 -20.03 -13.76 7.93
CA GLU A 251 -19.00 -14.78 8.23
C GLU A 251 -17.61 -14.30 7.76
N GLU A 252 -16.52 -14.78 8.35
CA GLU A 252 -15.16 -14.42 7.93
C GLU A 252 -14.90 -14.79 6.46
N TYR A 253 -14.27 -13.88 5.71
CA TYR A 253 -14.04 -14.00 4.26
C TYR A 253 -12.59 -13.69 3.87
#